data_AF-A0A917MCQ3-F1
#
_entry.id   AF-A0A917MCQ3-F1
#
_cell.length_a   1.000
_cell.length_b   1.000
_cell.length_c   1.000
_cell.angle_alpha   90.00
_cell.angle_beta   90.00
_cell.angle_gamma   90.00
#
_symmetry.space_group_name_H-M   'P 1'
#
loop_
_entity.id
_entity.type
_entity.pdbx_description
1 polymer ?
#
loop_
_entity_poly.entity_id
_entity_poly.type
_entity_poly.pdbx_seq_one_letter_code
_entity_poly.pdbx_strand_id
1 'polypeptide(L)'
;MVLRRRDRAASTYSRLNTETLQLVQRLSGKRWTDYNAHDPGVTLMEVVCYGLLDLHYKFDFDFSSYLVDPSTRKPSLDQLGFLPADQVFSPTVLTTGDYEMLLKSHIQGIRDCEVQLDNGYYSIRVVLDDLSSAKQVRTEIFRLYHRHRNLGEQLNKIRFDDVSDKRAPASGLPDDIQIARVFRDREPAPPFTPEYRPIRYNLPDCYGVNDRGAPAGISPQRHAQLMQLSAYLMLFDQMLSLTQQQVAQMGVLLGLSADLPKPFSPREIKDPERLLDHAKMQSETLLDHLVMHQTKAAYFDVLDVVYGENTQPLPASHTIKPDAAANTQRANLLEHLVDFNRVRNKAMDITDTTLRSIPTVKQLISALLGNLEHHEAAKKGRLHETFYIVEDILLLDAAGRPPKHHQQLTVVLDEQIGLRFGKSVITDLFTARLPAHLLVHYRWAASPRIAQFESEYFNWKKAWAARNLSAVIAHSSKLRELL
;
A
#
# COMPACT_ATOMS: atom_id res chain seq x y z
N MET A 1 13.31 39.03 -4.99
CA MET A 1 11.87 38.78 -4.82
C MET A 1 11.10 39.88 -5.53
N VAL A 2 10.72 39.67 -6.80
CA VAL A 2 9.90 40.64 -7.53
C VAL A 2 8.45 40.44 -7.09
N LEU A 3 7.96 41.32 -6.22
CA LEU A 3 6.54 41.41 -5.88
C LEU A 3 5.78 41.77 -7.16
N ARG A 4 5.27 40.76 -7.87
CA ARG A 4 4.33 40.97 -8.97
C ARG A 4 3.12 41.69 -8.38
N ARG A 5 2.86 42.90 -8.86
CA ARG A 5 1.67 43.69 -8.54
C ARG A 5 0.46 42.84 -8.98
N ARG A 6 -0.25 42.24 -8.02
CA ARG A 6 -1.47 41.46 -8.29
C ARG A 6 -2.45 42.35 -9.08
N ASP A 7 -2.99 41.80 -10.17
CA ASP A 7 -4.00 42.47 -10.96
C ASP A 7 -5.17 42.89 -10.07
N ARG A 8 -5.59 44.15 -10.20
CA ARG A 8 -6.60 44.81 -9.37
C ARG A 8 -8.04 44.42 -9.76
N ALA A 9 -8.21 43.28 -10.44
CA ALA A 9 -9.50 42.63 -10.57
C ALA A 9 -9.93 42.14 -9.18
N ALA A 10 -11.21 42.32 -8.83
CA ALA A 10 -11.78 42.18 -7.48
C ALA A 10 -11.06 41.13 -6.60
N SER A 11 -10.57 41.56 -5.43
CA SER A 11 -9.97 40.64 -4.45
C SER A 11 -10.89 39.45 -4.19
N THR A 12 -10.35 38.26 -3.87
CA THR A 12 -11.17 37.07 -3.59
C THR A 12 -12.28 37.37 -2.58
N TYR A 13 -11.98 38.17 -1.56
CA TYR A 13 -12.96 38.69 -0.61
C TYR A 13 -14.07 39.52 -1.27
N SER A 14 -13.71 40.49 -2.12
CA SER A 14 -14.69 41.34 -2.81
C SER A 14 -15.63 40.53 -3.68
N ARG A 15 -15.12 39.50 -4.38
CA ARG A 15 -15.95 38.57 -5.14
C ARG A 15 -16.89 37.79 -4.23
N LEU A 16 -16.37 37.16 -3.18
CA LEU A 16 -17.14 36.36 -2.23
C LEU A 16 -18.25 37.18 -1.54
N ASN A 17 -17.93 38.41 -1.12
CA ASN A 17 -18.89 39.31 -0.50
C ASN A 17 -20.00 39.72 -1.49
N THR A 18 -19.63 40.03 -2.74
CA THR A 18 -20.60 40.38 -3.79
C THR A 18 -21.54 39.22 -4.10
N GLU A 19 -21.01 38.01 -4.27
CA GLU A 19 -21.81 36.81 -4.55
C GLU A 19 -22.72 36.43 -3.37
N THR A 20 -22.20 36.53 -2.14
CA THR A 20 -22.99 36.28 -0.93
C THR A 20 -24.12 37.30 -0.81
N LEU A 21 -23.85 38.60 -1.02
CA LEU A 21 -24.87 39.64 -0.97
C LEU A 21 -25.97 39.40 -2.02
N GLN A 22 -25.60 39.08 -3.26
CA GLN A 22 -26.57 38.74 -4.31
C GLN A 22 -27.41 37.51 -3.95
N LEU A 23 -26.80 36.48 -3.35
CA LEU A 23 -27.50 35.29 -2.88
C LEU A 23 -28.51 35.65 -1.78
N VAL A 24 -28.10 36.42 -0.78
CA VAL A 24 -28.97 36.85 0.32
C VAL A 24 -30.13 37.70 -0.22
N GLN A 25 -29.85 38.70 -1.07
CA GLN A 25 -30.88 39.53 -1.71
C GLN A 25 -31.91 38.70 -2.48
N ARG A 26 -31.46 37.69 -3.23
CA ARG A 26 -32.34 36.79 -3.95
C ARG A 26 -33.20 35.93 -3.02
N LEU A 27 -32.64 35.42 -1.93
CA LEU A 27 -33.32 34.51 -1.01
C LEU A 27 -34.26 35.24 -0.03
N SER A 28 -33.88 36.43 0.44
CA SER A 28 -34.54 37.14 1.53
C SER A 28 -35.00 38.56 1.20
N GLY A 29 -34.73 39.07 -0.01
CA GLY A 29 -34.99 40.46 -0.43
C GLY A 29 -36.43 40.94 -0.36
N LYS A 30 -37.40 40.03 -0.19
CA LYS A 30 -38.81 40.38 0.09
C LYS A 30 -39.06 40.78 1.55
N ARG A 31 -38.17 40.40 2.47
CA ARG A 31 -38.29 40.64 3.92
C ARG A 31 -37.12 41.47 4.45
N TRP A 32 -35.90 41.07 4.14
CA TRP A 32 -34.70 41.84 4.46
C TRP A 32 -34.39 42.74 3.28
N THR A 33 -34.59 44.05 3.43
CA THR A 33 -34.48 45.01 2.31
C THR A 33 -33.37 46.03 2.50
N ASP A 34 -32.86 46.18 3.72
CA ASP A 34 -31.74 47.05 4.06
C ASP A 34 -30.43 46.25 4.04
N TYR A 35 -29.51 46.63 3.17
CA TYR A 35 -28.19 45.99 3.02
C TYR A 35 -27.04 46.98 3.23
N ASN A 36 -27.28 48.02 4.04
CA ASN A 36 -26.27 49.02 4.35
C ASN A 36 -25.34 48.56 5.49
N ALA A 37 -24.18 49.22 5.62
CA ALA A 37 -23.14 48.89 6.59
C ALA A 37 -23.56 49.00 8.08
N HIS A 38 -24.70 49.62 8.38
CA HIS A 38 -25.22 49.72 9.75
C HIS A 38 -26.12 48.53 10.12
N ASP A 39 -26.56 47.73 9.14
CA ASP A 39 -27.36 46.55 9.38
C ASP A 39 -26.49 45.45 10.02
N PRO A 40 -26.86 44.92 11.21
CA PRO A 40 -26.05 43.93 11.88
C PRO A 40 -25.95 42.60 11.13
N GLY A 41 -26.95 42.23 10.34
CA GLY A 41 -26.92 41.05 9.47
C GLY A 41 -25.89 41.19 8.35
N VAL A 42 -25.70 42.39 7.81
CA VAL A 42 -24.62 42.67 6.83
C VAL A 42 -23.27 42.49 7.51
N THR A 43 -23.07 43.02 8.72
CA THR A 43 -21.85 42.79 9.50
C THR A 43 -21.57 41.30 9.74
N LEU A 44 -22.60 40.51 10.10
CA LEU A 44 -22.44 39.06 10.28
C LEU A 44 -22.06 38.36 8.97
N MET A 45 -22.69 38.75 7.85
CA MET A 45 -22.37 38.22 6.52
C MET A 45 -20.90 38.49 6.15
N GLU A 46 -20.42 39.71 6.36
CA GLU A 46 -19.03 40.10 6.08
C GLU A 46 -18.02 39.29 6.90
N VAL A 47 -18.32 39.04 8.18
CA VAL A 47 -17.50 38.23 9.07
C VAL A 47 -17.47 36.75 8.66
N VAL A 48 -18.61 36.19 8.21
CA VAL A 48 -18.64 34.83 7.63
C VAL A 48 -17.84 34.78 6.33
N CYS A 49 -17.96 35.80 5.47
CA CYS A 49 -17.16 35.91 4.24
C CYS A 49 -15.66 35.96 4.55
N TYR A 50 -15.26 36.63 5.63
CA TYR A 50 -13.88 36.64 6.08
C TYR A 50 -13.41 35.25 6.54
N GLY A 51 -14.24 34.52 7.29
CA GLY A 51 -13.93 33.13 7.67
C GLY A 51 -13.75 32.20 6.46
N LEU A 52 -14.57 32.35 5.42
CA LEU A 52 -14.43 31.63 4.17
C LEU A 52 -13.19 32.04 3.37
N LEU A 53 -12.77 33.31 3.43
CA LEU A 53 -11.52 33.76 2.84
C LEU A 53 -10.30 33.11 3.51
N ASP A 54 -10.30 33.00 4.84
CA ASP A 54 -9.25 32.28 5.59
C ASP A 54 -9.19 30.81 5.18
N LEU A 55 -10.35 30.15 5.07
CA LEU A 55 -10.43 28.76 4.62
C LEU A 55 -9.90 28.60 3.19
N HIS A 56 -10.29 29.49 2.28
CA HIS A 56 -9.79 29.48 0.91
C HIS A 56 -8.27 29.64 0.86
N TYR A 57 -7.71 30.57 1.63
CA TYR A 57 -6.26 30.77 1.71
C TYR A 57 -5.55 29.49 2.18
N LYS A 58 -6.08 28.84 3.22
CA LYS A 58 -5.52 27.59 3.78
C LYS A 58 -5.65 26.40 2.84
N PHE A 59 -6.62 26.41 1.93
CA PHE A 59 -6.87 25.35 0.94
C PHE A 59 -6.21 25.61 -0.42
N ASP A 60 -5.56 26.76 -0.59
CA ASP A 60 -4.81 27.12 -1.81
C ASP A 60 -3.34 26.66 -1.75
N PHE A 61 -2.94 25.95 -0.69
CA PHE A 61 -1.60 25.36 -0.61
C PHE A 61 -1.44 24.15 -1.54
N ASP A 62 -0.19 23.86 -1.94
CA ASP A 62 0.16 22.68 -2.73
C ASP A 62 -0.33 21.40 -2.04
N PHE A 63 -0.84 20.43 -2.80
CA PHE A 63 -1.44 19.20 -2.25
C PHE A 63 -0.54 18.46 -1.25
N SER A 64 0.78 18.47 -1.46
CA SER A 64 1.75 17.85 -0.55
C SER A 64 1.69 18.45 0.87
N SER A 65 1.32 19.72 1.02
CA SER A 65 1.23 20.43 2.31
C SER A 65 0.26 19.75 3.28
N TYR A 66 -0.81 19.15 2.75
CA TYR A 66 -1.84 18.44 3.53
C TYR A 66 -1.46 16.98 3.84
N LEU A 67 -0.36 16.49 3.27
CA LEU A 67 0.15 15.12 3.43
C LEU A 67 1.44 15.07 4.27
N VAL A 68 1.99 16.23 4.63
CA VAL A 68 3.19 16.34 5.46
C VAL A 68 2.81 16.09 6.91
N ASP A 69 3.51 15.17 7.56
CA ASP A 69 3.42 15.02 9.02
C ASP A 69 4.03 16.27 9.70
N PRO A 70 3.28 16.99 10.54
CA PRO A 70 3.77 18.20 11.21
C PRO A 70 5.03 17.99 12.05
N SER A 71 5.24 16.79 12.58
CA SER A 71 6.38 16.43 13.43
C SER A 71 7.65 16.18 12.61
N THR A 72 7.53 15.50 11.47
CA THR A 72 8.69 15.13 10.63
C THR A 72 8.98 16.15 9.54
N ARG A 73 7.99 16.99 9.19
CA ARG A 73 8.01 17.97 8.08
C ARG A 73 8.38 17.36 6.73
N LYS A 74 8.10 16.07 6.53
CA LYS A 74 8.30 15.38 5.26
C LYS A 74 6.98 14.78 4.77
N PRO A 75 6.69 14.84 3.46
CA PRO A 75 5.58 14.08 2.89
C PRO A 75 5.97 12.60 2.91
N SER A 76 5.15 11.77 3.55
CA SER A 76 5.37 10.32 3.58
C SER A 76 4.60 9.65 2.44
N LEU A 77 4.99 9.93 1.19
CA LEU A 77 4.32 9.36 0.01
C LEU A 77 4.29 7.82 0.04
N ASP A 78 5.35 7.20 0.55
CA ASP A 78 5.41 5.75 0.75
C ASP A 78 4.31 5.24 1.69
N GLN A 79 4.01 5.98 2.75
CA GLN A 79 2.92 5.65 3.68
C GLN A 79 1.54 5.80 3.04
N LEU A 80 1.43 6.56 1.96
CA LEU A 80 0.20 6.66 1.17
C LEU A 80 0.14 5.58 0.08
N GLY A 81 1.21 4.81 -0.12
CA GLY A 81 1.30 3.81 -1.16
C GLY A 81 1.71 4.36 -2.52
N PHE A 82 2.32 5.55 -2.58
CA PHE A 82 3.01 6.06 -3.76
C PHE A 82 4.51 5.82 -3.63
N LEU A 83 4.96 4.66 -4.10
CA LEU A 83 6.36 4.26 -4.03
C LEU A 83 7.19 4.89 -5.16
N PRO A 84 8.49 5.16 -4.93
CA PRO A 84 9.35 5.76 -5.93
C PRO A 84 9.63 4.81 -7.10
N ALA A 85 9.93 5.39 -8.27
CA ALA A 85 10.08 4.65 -9.52
C ALA A 85 11.19 3.60 -9.50
N ASP A 86 12.28 3.84 -8.76
CA ASP A 86 13.37 2.88 -8.60
C ASP A 86 12.95 1.64 -7.79
N GLN A 87 12.03 1.79 -6.84
CA GLN A 87 11.43 0.66 -6.14
C GLN A 87 10.42 -0.08 -7.02
N VAL A 88 9.56 0.63 -7.76
CA VAL A 88 8.51 0.03 -8.62
C VAL A 88 9.10 -0.68 -9.83
N PHE A 89 10.08 -0.07 -10.51
CA PHE A 89 10.72 -0.59 -11.71
C PHE A 89 12.09 -1.21 -11.44
N SER A 90 12.29 -1.71 -10.22
CA SER A 90 13.50 -2.45 -9.86
C SER A 90 13.71 -3.66 -10.80
N PRO A 91 14.92 -3.89 -11.31
CA PRO A 91 15.21 -5.00 -12.22
C PRO A 91 14.98 -6.35 -11.54
N THR A 92 14.53 -7.33 -12.33
CA THR A 92 14.17 -8.68 -11.89
C THR A 92 14.95 -9.71 -12.67
N VAL A 93 15.16 -10.90 -12.09
CA VAL A 93 15.96 -11.95 -12.72
C VAL A 93 15.03 -12.93 -13.43
N LEU A 94 14.85 -12.74 -14.74
CA LEU A 94 13.91 -13.53 -15.55
C LEU A 94 14.57 -14.13 -16.80
N THR A 95 15.43 -13.37 -17.46
CA THR A 95 16.08 -13.78 -18.71
C THR A 95 17.45 -14.40 -18.43
N THR A 96 17.99 -15.09 -19.42
CA THR A 96 19.38 -15.59 -19.37
C THR A 96 20.37 -14.46 -19.11
N GLY A 97 20.18 -13.29 -19.75
CA GLY A 97 21.00 -12.10 -19.54
C GLY A 97 20.91 -11.54 -18.12
N ASP A 98 19.73 -11.59 -17.49
CA ASP A 98 19.59 -11.17 -16.10
C ASP A 98 20.33 -12.11 -15.15
N TYR A 99 20.31 -13.42 -15.41
CA TYR A 99 21.12 -14.38 -14.66
C TYR A 99 22.61 -14.13 -14.86
N GLU A 100 23.07 -13.86 -16.08
CA GLU A 100 24.48 -13.51 -16.34
C GLU A 100 24.91 -12.27 -15.55
N MET A 101 24.08 -11.22 -15.58
CA MET A 101 24.31 -9.98 -14.84
C MET A 101 24.28 -10.20 -13.32
N LEU A 102 23.33 -10.99 -12.81
CA LEU A 102 23.25 -11.37 -11.40
C LEU A 102 24.54 -12.07 -10.94
N LEU A 103 24.99 -13.08 -11.68
CA LEU A 103 26.17 -13.87 -11.34
C LEU A 103 27.44 -13.01 -11.37
N LYS A 104 27.64 -12.21 -12.43
CA LYS A 104 28.81 -11.32 -12.58
C LYS A 104 28.88 -10.23 -11.51
N SER A 105 27.75 -9.67 -11.12
CA SER A 105 27.70 -8.58 -10.14
C SER A 105 27.86 -9.05 -8.69
N HIS A 106 27.54 -10.31 -8.37
CA HIS A 106 27.48 -10.79 -6.97
C HIS A 106 28.55 -11.83 -6.61
N ILE A 107 29.21 -12.47 -7.60
CA ILE A 107 30.22 -13.50 -7.35
C ILE A 107 31.58 -13.01 -7.80
N GLN A 108 32.49 -12.85 -6.85
CA GLN A 108 33.88 -12.46 -7.14
C GLN A 108 34.61 -13.60 -7.85
N GLY A 109 35.42 -13.26 -8.85
CA GLY A 109 36.24 -14.24 -9.59
C GLY A 109 35.59 -14.85 -10.82
N ILE A 110 34.39 -14.39 -11.19
CA ILE A 110 33.81 -14.66 -12.51
C ILE A 110 34.27 -13.54 -13.46
N ARG A 111 35.09 -13.90 -14.45
CA ARG A 111 35.50 -12.98 -15.53
C ARG A 111 34.37 -12.78 -16.53
N ASP A 112 33.76 -13.90 -16.93
CA ASP A 112 32.61 -13.90 -17.83
C ASP A 112 31.73 -15.13 -17.57
N CYS A 113 30.46 -15.04 -17.97
CA CYS A 113 29.54 -16.16 -17.92
C CYS A 113 28.49 -16.09 -19.02
N GLU A 114 28.10 -17.27 -19.51
CA GLU A 114 27.03 -17.45 -20.48
C GLU A 114 25.99 -18.39 -19.90
N VAL A 115 24.73 -18.01 -20.01
CA VAL A 115 23.60 -18.77 -19.49
C VAL A 115 22.72 -19.22 -20.65
N GLN A 116 22.48 -20.52 -20.74
CA GLN A 116 21.64 -21.12 -21.77
C GLN A 116 20.41 -21.76 -21.16
N LEU A 117 19.25 -21.48 -21.74
CA LEU A 117 17.97 -22.06 -21.36
C LEU A 117 17.56 -23.13 -22.38
N ASP A 118 17.29 -24.35 -21.91
CA ASP A 118 16.73 -25.45 -22.69
C ASP A 118 15.57 -26.08 -21.90
N ASN A 119 14.33 -25.87 -22.36
CA ASN A 119 13.13 -26.44 -21.74
C ASN A 119 13.06 -26.21 -20.21
N GLY A 120 13.25 -24.99 -19.73
CA GLY A 120 13.23 -24.68 -18.28
C GLY A 120 14.52 -25.06 -17.53
N TYR A 121 15.49 -25.69 -18.19
CA TYR A 121 16.79 -25.98 -17.63
C TYR A 121 17.83 -24.92 -17.99
N TYR A 122 18.49 -24.40 -16.96
CA TYR A 122 19.59 -23.47 -17.11
C TYR A 122 20.93 -24.20 -17.07
N SER A 123 21.73 -24.00 -18.10
CA SER A 123 23.14 -24.43 -18.15
C SER A 123 24.03 -23.20 -18.12
N ILE A 124 24.98 -23.18 -17.19
CA ILE A 124 25.84 -22.01 -16.97
C ILE A 124 27.27 -22.39 -17.37
N ARG A 125 27.85 -21.62 -18.29
CA ARG A 125 29.28 -21.64 -18.61
C ARG A 125 29.96 -20.46 -17.96
N VAL A 126 31.11 -20.70 -17.32
CA VAL A 126 31.80 -19.69 -16.50
C VAL A 126 33.27 -19.68 -16.87
N VAL A 127 33.79 -18.49 -17.14
CA VAL A 127 35.22 -18.22 -17.26
C VAL A 127 35.68 -17.60 -15.95
N LEU A 128 36.64 -18.25 -15.30
CA LEU A 128 37.18 -17.81 -14.01
C LEU A 128 38.34 -16.86 -14.20
N ASP A 129 38.56 -16.02 -13.18
CA ASP A 129 39.84 -15.36 -13.01
C ASP A 129 40.91 -16.32 -12.47
N ASP A 130 42.17 -16.05 -12.80
CA ASP A 130 43.32 -16.94 -12.56
C ASP A 130 43.53 -17.28 -11.08
N LEU A 131 42.93 -16.53 -10.15
CA LEU A 131 43.05 -16.70 -8.69
C LEU A 131 41.84 -17.40 -8.05
N SER A 132 40.83 -17.80 -8.83
CA SER A 132 39.52 -18.21 -8.30
C SER A 132 39.34 -19.73 -8.26
N SER A 133 38.78 -20.24 -7.16
CA SER A 133 38.50 -21.66 -6.98
C SER A 133 37.18 -22.08 -7.64
N ALA A 134 37.26 -22.92 -8.67
CA ALA A 134 36.08 -23.46 -9.36
C ALA A 134 35.09 -24.17 -8.40
N LYS A 135 35.58 -24.82 -7.34
CA LYS A 135 34.72 -25.50 -6.35
C LYS A 135 33.92 -24.50 -5.51
N GLN A 136 34.56 -23.40 -5.10
CA GLN A 136 33.91 -22.34 -4.34
C GLN A 136 32.89 -21.62 -5.21
N VAL A 137 33.31 -21.14 -6.38
CA VAL A 137 32.44 -20.43 -7.33
C VAL A 137 31.24 -21.30 -7.74
N ARG A 138 31.43 -22.60 -7.99
CA ARG A 138 30.30 -23.53 -8.25
C ARG A 138 29.28 -23.53 -7.11
N THR A 139 29.74 -23.51 -5.87
CA THR A 139 28.85 -23.53 -4.69
C THR A 139 28.10 -22.21 -4.55
N GLU A 140 28.76 -21.09 -4.82
CA GLU A 140 28.18 -19.75 -4.78
C GLU A 140 27.14 -19.57 -5.90
N ILE A 141 27.48 -19.94 -7.15
CA ILE A 141 26.53 -19.93 -8.28
C ILE A 141 25.30 -20.77 -7.95
N PHE A 142 25.50 -21.98 -7.43
CA PHE A 142 24.39 -22.86 -7.07
C PHE A 142 23.47 -22.20 -6.04
N ARG A 143 24.00 -21.59 -4.98
CA ARG A 143 23.18 -20.92 -3.96
C ARG A 143 22.48 -19.68 -4.52
N LEU A 144 23.22 -18.83 -5.25
CA LEU A 144 22.69 -17.58 -5.77
C LEU A 144 21.59 -17.83 -6.81
N TYR A 145 21.78 -18.79 -7.71
CA TYR A 145 20.75 -19.20 -8.67
C TYR A 145 19.47 -19.63 -7.96
N HIS A 146 19.54 -20.55 -7.00
CA HIS A 146 18.33 -21.07 -6.33
C HIS A 146 17.62 -20.04 -5.44
N ARG A 147 18.35 -19.04 -4.95
CA ARG A 147 17.76 -17.88 -4.25
C ARG A 147 16.96 -16.96 -5.18
N HIS A 148 17.22 -16.99 -6.48
CA HIS A 148 16.59 -16.14 -7.51
C HIS A 148 15.86 -16.94 -8.60
N ARG A 149 15.70 -18.26 -8.43
CA ARG A 149 15.08 -19.17 -9.39
C ARG A 149 13.59 -18.89 -9.55
N ASN A 150 13.08 -18.90 -10.79
CA ASN A 150 11.64 -18.81 -11.02
C ASN A 150 10.95 -20.17 -11.02
N LEU A 151 9.62 -20.16 -10.92
CA LEU A 151 8.78 -21.36 -10.92
C LEU A 151 8.96 -22.16 -12.20
N GLY A 152 9.15 -23.48 -12.07
CA GLY A 152 9.33 -24.39 -13.19
C GLY A 152 10.71 -24.35 -13.84
N GLU A 153 11.65 -23.58 -13.29
CA GLU A 153 13.04 -23.53 -13.76
C GLU A 153 13.95 -24.42 -12.91
N GLN A 154 15.02 -24.97 -13.49
CA GLN A 154 16.00 -25.74 -12.72
C GLN A 154 17.41 -25.62 -13.31
N LEU A 155 18.42 -25.63 -12.45
CA LEU A 155 19.81 -25.69 -12.85
C LEU A 155 20.16 -27.11 -13.33
N ASN A 156 20.67 -27.23 -14.54
CA ASN A 156 21.13 -28.49 -15.12
C ASN A 156 22.62 -28.73 -14.85
N LYS A 157 23.48 -27.82 -15.33
CA LYS A 157 24.94 -28.00 -15.23
C LYS A 157 25.68 -26.67 -15.15
N ILE A 158 26.78 -26.68 -14.41
CA ILE A 158 27.77 -25.59 -14.36
C ILE A 158 29.08 -26.12 -14.94
N ARG A 159 29.52 -25.50 -16.04
CA ARG A 159 30.79 -25.81 -16.72
C ARG A 159 31.76 -24.64 -16.54
N PHE A 160 33.03 -24.99 -16.40
CA PHE A 160 34.13 -24.02 -16.32
C PHE A 160 34.98 -24.20 -17.55
N ASP A 161 35.21 -23.10 -18.27
CA ASP A 161 36.00 -23.07 -19.49
C ASP A 161 37.33 -22.34 -19.22
N ASP A 162 38.40 -22.79 -19.87
CA ASP A 162 39.72 -22.14 -19.80
C ASP A 162 39.74 -20.87 -20.65
N VAL A 163 40.53 -19.88 -20.22
CA VAL A 163 40.64 -18.48 -20.71
C VAL A 163 40.91 -18.33 -22.24
N SER A 164 41.07 -19.41 -23.00
CA SER A 164 41.49 -19.37 -24.42
C SER A 164 40.41 -18.98 -25.44
N ASP A 165 39.13 -18.97 -25.07
CA ASP A 165 38.07 -18.50 -25.99
C ASP A 165 37.88 -16.98 -25.89
N LYS A 166 38.67 -16.26 -26.70
CA LYS A 166 38.49 -14.82 -26.93
C LYS A 166 37.12 -14.56 -27.57
N ARG A 167 36.18 -13.98 -26.82
CA ARG A 167 35.02 -13.30 -27.39
C ARG A 167 34.97 -11.84 -26.98
N ALA A 168 34.46 -11.04 -27.92
CA ALA A 168 34.33 -9.61 -27.79
C ALA A 168 33.33 -9.26 -26.68
N PRO A 169 33.59 -8.20 -25.90
CA PRO A 169 32.67 -7.75 -24.87
C PRO A 169 31.34 -7.34 -25.51
N ALA A 170 30.24 -7.73 -24.87
CA ALA A 170 28.93 -7.17 -25.18
C ALA A 170 29.03 -5.65 -25.03
N SER A 171 28.59 -4.92 -26.07
CA SER A 171 28.53 -3.46 -26.06
C SER A 171 27.75 -2.99 -24.83
N GLY A 172 28.46 -2.38 -23.88
CA GLY A 172 27.83 -1.67 -22.78
C GLY A 172 26.85 -0.65 -23.33
N LEU A 173 25.72 -0.47 -22.64
CA LEU A 173 24.90 0.70 -22.89
C LEU A 173 25.79 1.95 -22.77
N PRO A 174 25.62 2.97 -23.63
CA PRO A 174 26.34 4.24 -23.48
C PRO A 174 26.17 4.76 -22.05
N ASP A 175 27.26 5.22 -21.44
CA ASP A 175 27.32 5.85 -20.11
C ASP A 175 26.49 7.16 -20.03
N ASP A 176 25.86 7.53 -21.15
CA ASP A 176 25.33 8.85 -21.45
C ASP A 176 23.82 8.97 -21.19
N ILE A 177 23.12 7.90 -20.78
CA ILE A 177 21.71 8.04 -20.37
C ILE A 177 21.68 8.64 -18.96
N GLN A 178 21.95 9.95 -18.90
CA GLN A 178 21.53 10.77 -17.78
C GLN A 178 20.01 10.79 -17.81
N ILE A 179 19.38 9.87 -17.07
CA ILE A 179 18.01 10.06 -16.62
C ILE A 179 18.08 11.28 -15.71
N ALA A 180 17.85 12.45 -16.29
CA ALA A 180 17.70 13.68 -15.54
C ALA A 180 16.67 13.38 -14.44
N ARG A 181 17.08 13.45 -13.18
CA ARG A 181 16.14 13.49 -12.06
C ARG A 181 15.34 14.78 -12.27
N VAL A 182 14.22 14.69 -12.99
CA VAL A 182 13.23 15.78 -13.16
C VAL A 182 12.37 15.92 -11.90
N PHE A 183 12.90 15.50 -10.74
CA PHE A 183 12.39 15.94 -9.46
C PHE A 183 13.20 17.16 -9.11
N ARG A 184 12.70 18.33 -9.52
CA ARG A 184 13.13 19.59 -8.94
C ARG A 184 12.93 19.42 -7.43
N ASP A 185 14.02 19.50 -6.66
CA ASP A 185 13.97 19.66 -5.21
C ASP A 185 13.18 20.96 -4.93
N ARG A 186 11.85 20.84 -4.86
CA ARG A 186 11.02 21.90 -4.32
C ARG A 186 11.20 21.81 -2.82
N GLU A 187 11.48 22.94 -2.19
CA GLU A 187 11.41 23.00 -0.73
C GLU A 187 10.06 22.44 -0.28
N PRO A 188 10.02 21.54 0.71
CA PRO A 188 8.78 20.94 1.15
C PRO A 188 7.84 22.06 1.59
N ALA A 189 6.63 22.06 1.03
CA ALA A 189 5.61 23.02 1.40
C ALA A 189 5.33 22.91 2.92
N PRO A 190 5.07 24.03 3.62
CA PRO A 190 4.82 23.99 5.05
C PRO A 190 3.62 23.08 5.37
N PRO A 191 3.65 22.32 6.48
CA PRO A 191 2.54 21.46 6.84
C PRO A 191 1.27 22.27 7.08
N PHE A 192 0.14 21.72 6.67
CA PHE A 192 -1.16 22.27 7.00
C PHE A 192 -1.42 22.19 8.52
N THR A 193 -1.88 23.28 9.11
CA THR A 193 -2.27 23.34 10.53
C THR A 193 -3.75 23.74 10.66
N PRO A 194 -4.59 22.95 11.37
CA PRO A 194 -6.02 23.24 11.52
C PRO A 194 -6.29 24.29 12.61
N GLU A 195 -5.47 25.34 12.73
CA GLU A 195 -5.69 26.36 13.75
C GLU A 195 -6.90 27.23 13.38
N TYR A 196 -8.02 27.00 14.08
CA TYR A 196 -9.27 27.72 13.86
C TYR A 196 -9.49 28.85 14.88
N ARG A 197 -9.72 30.07 14.38
CA ARG A 197 -10.17 31.20 15.19
C ARG A 197 -11.66 31.46 14.93
N PRO A 198 -12.52 31.44 15.97
CA PRO A 198 -13.95 31.69 15.81
C PRO A 198 -14.25 33.03 15.12
N ILE A 199 -15.19 33.03 14.17
CA ILE A 199 -15.54 34.23 13.40
C ILE A 199 -16.10 35.35 14.28
N ARG A 200 -16.74 34.98 15.40
CA ARG A 200 -17.27 35.95 16.37
C ARG A 200 -16.19 36.86 16.98
N TYR A 201 -14.92 36.44 16.94
CA TYR A 201 -13.79 37.27 17.40
C TYR A 201 -13.43 38.38 16.42
N ASN A 202 -13.96 38.35 15.20
CA ASN A 202 -13.80 39.42 14.21
C ASN A 202 -14.92 40.47 14.32
N LEU A 203 -15.91 40.28 15.22
CA LEU A 203 -16.98 41.24 15.42
C LEU A 203 -16.50 42.46 16.22
N PRO A 204 -17.06 43.66 15.95
CA PRO A 204 -16.81 44.85 16.76
C PRO A 204 -17.18 44.66 18.23
N ASP A 205 -16.47 45.35 19.13
CA ASP A 205 -16.64 45.25 20.58
C ASP A 205 -18.08 45.51 21.07
N CYS A 206 -18.85 46.33 20.34
CA CYS A 206 -20.24 46.63 20.69
C CYS A 206 -21.16 45.40 20.66
N TYR A 207 -20.77 44.33 19.95
CA TYR A 207 -21.50 43.06 19.96
C TYR A 207 -21.25 42.24 21.23
N GLY A 208 -20.14 42.44 21.95
CA GLY A 208 -19.86 41.81 23.24
C GLY A 208 -19.66 40.28 23.21
N VAL A 209 -19.49 39.68 22.03
CA VAL A 209 -19.27 38.22 21.83
C VAL A 209 -17.85 37.88 21.36
N ASN A 210 -17.00 38.90 21.19
CA ASN A 210 -15.61 38.74 20.78
C ASN A 210 -14.70 38.34 21.96
N ASP A 211 -13.39 38.31 21.77
CA ASP A 211 -12.42 37.87 22.77
C ASP A 211 -12.33 38.80 24.00
N ARG A 212 -12.73 40.07 23.89
CA ARG A 212 -12.86 41.02 25.01
C ARG A 212 -14.08 40.74 25.88
N GLY A 213 -15.09 40.08 25.32
CA GLY A 213 -16.32 39.73 26.00
C GLY A 213 -17.20 40.93 26.34
N ALA A 214 -18.21 40.68 27.19
CA ALA A 214 -19.15 41.71 27.59
C ALA A 214 -18.61 42.60 28.73
N PRO A 215 -19.02 43.88 28.81
CA PRO A 215 -18.70 44.74 29.95
C PRO A 215 -19.16 44.14 31.29
N ALA A 216 -18.45 44.51 32.37
CA ALA A 216 -18.86 44.13 33.72
C ALA A 216 -20.21 44.76 34.11
N GLY A 217 -21.06 44.01 34.83
CA GLY A 217 -22.34 44.52 35.35
C GLY A 217 -23.52 44.48 34.36
N ILE A 218 -23.43 43.75 33.25
CA ILE A 218 -24.57 43.57 32.33
C ILE A 218 -25.72 42.81 33.00
N SER A 219 -26.95 43.13 32.60
CA SER A 219 -28.15 42.45 33.11
C SER A 219 -28.19 40.97 32.70
N PRO A 220 -28.85 40.08 33.48
CA PRO A 220 -29.03 38.68 33.10
C PRO A 220 -29.68 38.50 31.73
N GLN A 221 -30.64 39.37 31.37
CA GLN A 221 -31.27 39.37 30.05
C GLN A 221 -30.28 39.68 28.94
N ARG A 222 -29.41 40.69 29.12
CA ARG A 222 -28.39 41.03 28.13
C ARG A 222 -27.39 39.90 27.99
N HIS A 223 -27.01 39.27 29.09
CA HIS A 223 -26.16 38.09 29.07
C HIS A 223 -26.78 36.94 28.25
N ALA A 224 -28.08 36.66 28.44
CA ALA A 224 -28.78 35.64 27.67
C ALA A 224 -28.84 35.96 26.16
N GLN A 225 -29.04 37.23 25.77
CA GLN A 225 -29.02 37.64 24.37
C GLN A 225 -27.64 37.44 23.71
N LEU A 226 -26.56 37.73 24.44
CA LEU A 226 -25.20 37.48 23.96
C LEU A 226 -24.93 35.98 23.77
N MET A 227 -25.45 35.15 24.67
CA MET A 227 -25.37 33.69 24.52
C MET A 227 -26.16 33.22 23.29
N GLN A 228 -27.35 33.79 23.02
CA GLN A 228 -28.13 33.46 21.81
C GLN A 228 -27.37 33.83 20.52
N LEU A 229 -26.77 35.02 20.45
CA LEU A 229 -25.96 35.42 19.30
C LEU A 229 -24.73 34.51 19.15
N SER A 230 -24.08 34.16 20.25
CA SER A 230 -22.93 33.25 20.24
C SER A 230 -23.32 31.85 19.76
N ALA A 231 -24.49 31.34 20.18
CA ALA A 231 -25.04 30.08 19.71
C ALA A 231 -25.38 30.11 18.21
N TYR A 232 -25.93 31.22 17.71
CA TYR A 232 -26.18 31.41 16.27
C TYR A 232 -24.88 31.33 15.45
N LEU A 233 -23.83 32.02 15.91
CA LEU A 233 -22.53 32.03 15.23
C LEU A 233 -21.79 30.69 15.32
N MET A 234 -22.03 29.91 16.38
CA MET A 234 -21.45 28.59 16.60
C MET A 234 -21.69 27.64 15.41
N LEU A 235 -22.84 27.74 14.74
CA LEU A 235 -23.14 26.90 13.57
C LEU A 235 -22.13 27.13 12.44
N PHE A 236 -21.77 28.38 12.18
CA PHE A 236 -20.76 28.73 11.19
C PHE A 236 -19.37 28.33 11.65
N ASP A 237 -19.06 28.59 12.94
CA ASP A 237 -17.78 28.20 13.53
C ASP A 237 -17.53 26.70 13.44
N GLN A 238 -18.55 25.90 13.72
CA GLN A 238 -18.47 24.44 13.64
C GLN A 238 -18.24 23.97 12.21
N MET A 239 -18.94 24.52 11.21
CA MET A 239 -18.71 24.14 9.80
C MET A 239 -17.29 24.47 9.36
N LEU A 240 -16.81 25.69 9.62
CA LEU A 240 -15.47 26.13 9.20
C LEU A 240 -14.34 25.37 9.92
N SER A 241 -14.50 25.08 11.21
CA SER A 241 -13.55 24.29 12.00
C SER A 241 -13.53 22.83 11.53
N LEU A 242 -14.72 22.24 11.32
CA LEU A 242 -14.86 20.84 10.90
C LEU A 242 -14.14 20.58 9.57
N THR A 243 -14.28 21.48 8.59
CA THR A 243 -13.61 21.31 7.30
C THR A 243 -12.08 21.33 7.43
N GLN A 244 -11.53 22.16 8.33
CA GLN A 244 -10.08 22.19 8.58
C GLN A 244 -9.61 20.91 9.28
N GLN A 245 -10.36 20.41 10.26
CA GLN A 245 -10.03 19.14 10.92
C GLN A 245 -10.10 17.95 9.95
N GLN A 246 -11.05 17.96 9.00
CA GLN A 246 -11.13 16.94 7.93
C GLN A 246 -9.86 16.91 7.09
N VAL A 247 -9.43 18.08 6.62
CA VAL A 247 -8.21 18.21 5.81
C VAL A 247 -6.95 17.82 6.59
N ALA A 248 -6.86 18.19 7.86
CA ALA A 248 -5.73 17.81 8.72
C ALA A 248 -5.60 16.29 8.92
N GLN A 249 -6.69 15.53 8.76
CA GLN A 249 -6.70 14.07 8.89
C GLN A 249 -6.70 13.34 7.53
N MET A 250 -6.51 14.06 6.42
CA MET A 250 -6.48 13.48 5.08
C MET A 250 -5.36 12.43 4.94
N GLY A 251 -4.19 12.65 5.54
CA GLY A 251 -3.10 11.67 5.55
C GLY A 251 -3.49 10.35 6.22
N VAL A 252 -4.33 10.37 7.25
CA VAL A 252 -4.86 9.14 7.89
C VAL A 252 -5.80 8.42 6.94
N LEU A 253 -6.68 9.15 6.26
CA LEU A 253 -7.61 8.56 5.29
C LEU A 253 -6.88 7.96 4.08
N LEU A 254 -5.84 8.63 3.56
CA LEU A 254 -5.08 8.18 2.40
C LEU A 254 -3.88 7.29 2.75
N GLY A 255 -3.68 6.95 4.02
CA GLY A 255 -2.58 6.08 4.45
C GLY A 255 -2.80 4.59 4.14
N LEU A 256 -1.73 3.82 3.97
CA LEU A 256 -1.69 2.36 3.93
C LEU A 256 -1.87 1.75 5.33
N SER A 257 -2.98 2.08 5.98
CA SER A 257 -3.41 1.44 7.22
C SER A 257 -4.92 1.31 7.25
N ALA A 258 -5.47 0.55 8.18
CA ALA A 258 -6.92 0.53 8.40
C ALA A 258 -7.42 1.68 9.28
N ASP A 259 -6.53 2.56 9.73
CA ASP A 259 -6.88 3.65 10.63
C ASP A 259 -7.84 4.62 9.93
N LEU A 260 -8.81 5.07 10.71
CA LEU A 260 -9.77 6.06 10.27
C LEU A 260 -9.46 7.40 10.95
N PRO A 261 -9.84 8.52 10.31
CA PRO A 261 -9.85 9.81 10.96
C PRO A 261 -10.57 9.73 12.30
N LYS A 262 -9.99 10.35 13.33
CA LYS A 262 -10.63 10.54 14.62
C LYS A 262 -11.89 11.38 14.44
N PRO A 263 -12.98 11.08 15.18
CA PRO A 263 -14.17 11.91 15.19
C PRO A 263 -13.83 13.36 15.48
N PHE A 264 -14.48 14.25 14.73
CA PHE A 264 -14.28 15.68 14.85
C PHE A 264 -14.89 16.21 16.14
N SER A 265 -14.19 17.13 16.81
CA SER A 265 -14.63 17.70 18.08
C SER A 265 -14.74 19.21 17.98
N PRO A 266 -15.87 19.81 18.39
CA PRO A 266 -16.00 21.27 18.50
C PRO A 266 -15.10 21.90 19.59
N ARG A 267 -14.29 21.11 20.31
CA ARG A 267 -13.41 21.58 21.40
C ARG A 267 -12.32 22.56 20.96
N GLU A 268 -12.04 22.67 19.66
CA GLU A 268 -11.13 23.71 19.12
C GLU A 268 -11.77 25.10 19.10
N ILE A 269 -13.10 25.19 19.25
CA ILE A 269 -13.79 26.47 19.43
C ILE A 269 -13.66 26.85 20.90
N LYS A 270 -13.02 27.99 21.20
CA LYS A 270 -12.85 28.49 22.58
C LYS A 270 -14.21 28.69 23.29
N ASP A 271 -14.31 28.30 24.57
CA ASP A 271 -15.49 28.37 25.44
C ASP A 271 -16.79 27.68 24.92
N PRO A 272 -16.77 26.45 24.37
CA PRO A 272 -17.97 25.82 23.81
C PRO A 272 -18.93 25.33 24.91
N GLU A 273 -18.40 25.09 26.11
CA GLU A 273 -19.06 24.57 27.31
C GLU A 273 -20.24 25.44 27.78
N ARG A 274 -20.19 26.74 27.46
CA ARG A 274 -21.22 27.72 27.84
C ARG A 274 -22.48 27.62 26.98
N LEU A 275 -22.39 26.96 25.83
CA LEU A 275 -23.43 26.97 24.79
C LEU A 275 -23.90 25.56 24.41
N LEU A 276 -23.05 24.55 24.61
CA LEU A 276 -23.31 23.18 24.21
C LEU A 276 -23.30 22.25 25.43
N ASP A 277 -24.21 21.28 25.42
CA ASP A 277 -24.29 20.23 26.43
C ASP A 277 -23.15 19.21 26.23
N HIS A 278 -22.25 19.12 27.20
CA HIS A 278 -21.11 18.21 27.18
C HIS A 278 -21.47 16.75 27.00
N ALA A 279 -22.57 16.31 27.61
CA ALA A 279 -22.99 14.91 27.53
C ALA A 279 -23.40 14.56 26.09
N LYS A 280 -24.11 15.48 25.43
CA LYS A 280 -24.53 15.32 24.03
C LYS A 280 -23.38 15.42 23.03
N MET A 281 -22.41 16.30 23.30
CA MET A 281 -21.19 16.42 22.47
C MET A 281 -20.29 15.17 22.50
N GLN A 282 -20.35 14.38 23.57
CA GLN A 282 -19.57 13.14 23.69
C GLN A 282 -20.28 11.94 23.05
N SER A 283 -21.62 11.98 22.96
CA SER A 283 -22.42 10.87 22.44
C SER A 283 -22.59 10.89 20.90
N GLU A 284 -22.54 12.06 20.26
CA GLU A 284 -22.69 12.17 18.81
C GLU A 284 -21.33 12.10 18.09
N THR A 285 -21.01 10.91 17.58
CA THR A 285 -19.95 10.77 16.59
C THR A 285 -20.47 11.35 15.27
N LEU A 286 -20.01 12.56 14.90
CA LEU A 286 -20.31 13.18 13.59
C LEU A 286 -19.68 12.41 12.40
N LEU A 287 -18.96 11.34 12.69
CA LEU A 287 -18.27 10.49 11.72
C LEU A 287 -19.08 9.21 11.50
N ASP A 288 -19.66 9.04 10.32
CA ASP A 288 -20.25 7.76 9.92
C ASP A 288 -19.10 6.78 9.63
N HIS A 289 -18.86 5.86 10.57
CA HIS A 289 -17.81 4.85 10.47
C HIS A 289 -17.94 4.00 9.20
N LEU A 290 -19.16 3.68 8.75
CA LEU A 290 -19.37 2.89 7.54
C LEU A 290 -18.92 3.67 6.30
N VAL A 291 -19.30 4.95 6.20
CA VAL A 291 -18.88 5.83 5.09
C VAL A 291 -17.37 5.99 5.07
N MET A 292 -16.72 6.09 6.24
CA MET A 292 -15.26 6.19 6.33
C MET A 292 -14.56 4.92 5.87
N HIS A 293 -15.05 3.74 6.26
CA HIS A 293 -14.52 2.48 5.74
C HIS A 293 -14.69 2.35 4.22
N GLN A 294 -15.84 2.78 3.67
CA GLN A 294 -16.07 2.80 2.23
C GLN A 294 -15.14 3.77 1.50
N THR A 295 -14.94 4.97 2.05
CA THR A 295 -14.04 5.97 1.49
C THR A 295 -12.61 5.47 1.49
N LYS A 296 -12.20 4.80 2.57
CA LYS A 296 -10.89 4.14 2.69
C LYS A 296 -10.71 3.03 1.66
N ALA A 297 -11.73 2.19 1.47
CA ALA A 297 -11.71 1.14 0.44
C ALA A 297 -11.63 1.73 -0.98
N ALA A 298 -12.35 2.82 -1.26
CA ALA A 298 -12.27 3.52 -2.54
C ALA A 298 -10.87 4.09 -2.80
N TYR A 299 -10.16 4.53 -1.76
CA TYR A 299 -8.76 4.93 -1.90
C TYR A 299 -7.85 3.76 -2.30
N PHE A 300 -8.03 2.60 -1.66
CA PHE A 300 -7.31 1.39 -2.07
C PHE A 300 -7.67 0.95 -3.49
N ASP A 301 -8.90 1.18 -3.96
CA ASP A 301 -9.28 0.94 -5.36
C ASP A 301 -8.52 1.88 -6.33
N VAL A 302 -8.21 3.12 -5.92
CA VAL A 302 -7.33 4.01 -6.69
C VAL A 302 -5.93 3.42 -6.79
N LEU A 303 -5.37 2.92 -5.69
CA LEU A 303 -4.04 2.30 -5.70
C LEU A 303 -4.02 1.01 -6.55
N ASP A 304 -5.07 0.21 -6.49
CA ASP A 304 -5.28 -0.95 -7.36
C ASP A 304 -5.21 -0.55 -8.84
N VAL A 305 -5.88 0.54 -9.24
CA VAL A 305 -5.80 1.08 -10.60
C VAL A 305 -4.39 1.56 -10.95
N VAL A 306 -3.72 2.27 -10.03
CA VAL A 306 -2.35 2.77 -10.24
C VAL A 306 -1.36 1.63 -10.48
N TYR A 307 -1.47 0.55 -9.71
CA TYR A 307 -0.58 -0.61 -9.81
C TYR A 307 -1.07 -1.69 -10.79
N GLY A 308 -2.25 -1.52 -11.39
CA GLY A 308 -2.84 -2.48 -12.33
C GLY A 308 -3.23 -3.80 -11.66
N GLU A 309 -3.58 -3.76 -10.39
CA GLU A 309 -3.84 -4.92 -9.55
C GLU A 309 -5.25 -4.90 -8.96
N ASN A 310 -5.66 -6.01 -8.35
CA ASN A 310 -6.90 -6.08 -7.59
C ASN A 310 -6.61 -6.71 -6.23
N THR A 311 -6.66 -5.89 -5.19
CA THR A 311 -6.38 -6.29 -3.82
C THR A 311 -7.64 -6.58 -3.02
N GLN A 312 -8.83 -6.52 -3.64
CA GLN A 312 -10.07 -6.77 -2.92
C GLN A 312 -10.09 -8.18 -2.31
N PRO A 313 -10.48 -8.31 -1.03
CA PRO A 313 -10.61 -9.61 -0.40
C PRO A 313 -11.60 -10.50 -1.15
N LEU A 314 -11.26 -11.78 -1.26
CA LEU A 314 -12.15 -12.74 -1.90
C LEU A 314 -13.43 -12.90 -1.07
N PRO A 315 -14.63 -12.81 -1.67
CA PRO A 315 -15.88 -12.86 -0.92
C PRO A 315 -16.08 -14.26 -0.33
N ALA A 316 -16.09 -14.36 1.00
CA ALA A 316 -16.40 -15.58 1.73
C ALA A 316 -17.93 -15.77 1.85
N SER A 317 -18.63 -15.87 0.72
CA SER A 317 -20.09 -15.87 0.59
C SER A 317 -20.79 -14.62 1.19
N HIS A 318 -21.61 -13.95 0.36
CA HIS A 318 -22.30 -12.68 0.65
C HIS A 318 -21.40 -11.43 0.68
N THR A 319 -21.96 -10.34 0.15
CA THR A 319 -21.32 -9.04 -0.07
C THR A 319 -20.86 -8.43 1.25
N ILE A 320 -19.57 -8.52 1.55
CA ILE A 320 -18.99 -7.85 2.72
C ILE A 320 -18.91 -6.37 2.39
N LYS A 321 -19.69 -5.54 3.10
CA LYS A 321 -19.44 -4.09 3.10
C LYS A 321 -18.01 -3.89 3.65
N PRO A 322 -17.19 -3.00 3.06
CA PRO A 322 -15.84 -2.78 3.55
C PRO A 322 -15.88 -2.46 5.04
N ASP A 323 -15.14 -3.24 5.82
CA ASP A 323 -15.01 -3.08 7.26
C ASP A 323 -13.53 -2.91 7.64
N ALA A 324 -13.27 -2.78 8.94
CA ALA A 324 -11.91 -2.63 9.43
C ALA A 324 -11.00 -3.80 9.02
N ALA A 325 -11.49 -5.03 9.07
CA ALA A 325 -10.69 -6.22 8.77
C ALA A 325 -10.31 -6.29 7.29
N ALA A 326 -11.27 -6.03 6.39
CA ALA A 326 -11.03 -5.95 4.95
C ALA A 326 -10.01 -4.85 4.62
N ASN A 327 -10.14 -3.68 5.22
CA ASN A 327 -9.20 -2.58 5.00
C ASN A 327 -7.80 -2.88 5.56
N THR A 328 -7.69 -3.56 6.71
CA THR A 328 -6.39 -4.02 7.24
C THR A 328 -5.72 -4.99 6.28
N GLN A 329 -6.48 -5.97 5.78
CA GLN A 329 -5.96 -6.95 4.83
C GLN A 329 -5.44 -6.27 3.55
N ARG A 330 -6.22 -5.34 2.99
CA ARG A 330 -5.84 -4.58 1.79
C ARG A 330 -4.63 -3.69 2.03
N ALA A 331 -4.58 -2.98 3.15
CA ALA A 331 -3.44 -2.13 3.52
C ALA A 331 -2.14 -2.95 3.58
N ASN A 332 -2.14 -4.07 4.30
CA ASN A 332 -0.98 -4.96 4.42
C ASN A 332 -0.55 -5.55 3.06
N LEU A 333 -1.51 -5.88 2.20
CA LEU A 333 -1.22 -6.36 0.86
C LEU A 333 -0.61 -5.27 -0.03
N LEU A 334 -1.20 -4.07 -0.03
CA LEU A 334 -0.71 -2.92 -0.81
C LEU A 334 0.68 -2.48 -0.39
N GLU A 335 1.00 -2.52 0.91
CA GLU A 335 2.34 -2.24 1.44
C GLU A 335 3.42 -3.16 0.85
N HIS A 336 3.07 -4.41 0.54
CA HIS A 336 4.00 -5.40 -0.02
C HIS A 336 3.77 -5.70 -1.50
N LEU A 337 2.79 -5.06 -2.15
CA LEU A 337 2.35 -5.39 -3.50
C LEU A 337 3.46 -5.20 -4.53
N VAL A 338 4.23 -4.12 -4.42
CA VAL A 338 5.35 -3.85 -5.33
C VAL A 338 6.44 -4.92 -5.20
N ASP A 339 6.74 -5.36 -3.99
CA ASP A 339 7.68 -6.47 -3.77
C ASP A 339 7.15 -7.78 -4.37
N PHE A 340 5.86 -8.07 -4.20
CA PHE A 340 5.22 -9.24 -4.82
C PHE A 340 5.24 -9.19 -6.34
N ASN A 341 4.96 -8.03 -6.94
CA ASN A 341 4.99 -7.85 -8.39
C ASN A 341 6.40 -7.97 -8.96
N ARG A 342 7.41 -7.42 -8.25
CA ARG A 342 8.82 -7.52 -8.63
C ARG A 342 9.26 -8.98 -8.73
N VAL A 343 9.00 -9.80 -7.71
CA VAL A 343 9.47 -11.19 -7.67
C VAL A 343 8.33 -12.21 -7.85
N ARG A 344 7.31 -11.88 -8.65
CA ARG A 344 6.08 -12.68 -8.78
C ARG A 344 6.30 -14.16 -9.11
N ASN A 345 7.29 -14.43 -9.96
CA ASN A 345 7.59 -15.78 -10.45
C ASN A 345 8.61 -16.52 -9.57
N LYS A 346 9.13 -15.88 -8.52
CA LYS A 346 10.17 -16.45 -7.68
C LYS A 346 9.67 -17.71 -6.98
N ALA A 347 10.39 -18.79 -7.19
CA ALA A 347 10.13 -20.07 -6.58
C ALA A 347 10.73 -20.17 -5.18
N MET A 348 10.49 -21.32 -4.55
CA MET A 348 11.14 -21.64 -3.29
C MET A 348 12.64 -21.87 -3.50
N ASP A 349 13.43 -21.32 -2.59
CA ASP A 349 14.86 -21.59 -2.48
C ASP A 349 15.06 -22.98 -1.87
N ILE A 350 15.46 -23.94 -2.71
CA ILE A 350 15.70 -25.32 -2.31
C ILE A 350 16.99 -25.48 -1.49
N THR A 351 17.78 -24.41 -1.34
CA THR A 351 19.02 -24.40 -0.55
C THR A 351 18.85 -23.80 0.84
N ASP A 352 17.66 -23.29 1.15
CA ASP A 352 17.33 -22.71 2.44
C ASP A 352 17.22 -23.77 3.53
N THR A 353 18.21 -23.82 4.41
CA THR A 353 18.25 -24.73 5.56
C THR A 353 17.31 -24.34 6.69
N THR A 354 16.79 -23.09 6.69
CA THR A 354 15.79 -22.64 7.67
C THR A 354 14.38 -23.12 7.32
N LEU A 355 14.18 -23.58 6.08
CA LEU A 355 12.90 -24.03 5.52
C LEU A 355 11.80 -22.96 5.51
N ARG A 356 12.19 -21.68 5.63
CA ARG A 356 11.28 -20.52 5.65
C ARG A 356 11.03 -19.93 4.28
N SER A 357 11.79 -20.33 3.28
CA SER A 357 11.59 -19.91 1.89
C SER A 357 10.23 -20.40 1.37
N ILE A 358 9.44 -19.45 0.88
CA ILE A 358 8.09 -19.64 0.34
C ILE A 358 8.02 -18.92 -1.02
N PRO A 359 7.48 -19.56 -2.08
CA PRO A 359 7.28 -18.90 -3.37
C PRO A 359 6.47 -17.60 -3.25
N THR A 360 6.82 -16.57 -4.04
CA THR A 360 6.16 -15.25 -3.94
C THR A 360 4.67 -15.34 -4.26
N VAL A 361 4.29 -16.09 -5.30
CA VAL A 361 2.88 -16.28 -5.67
C VAL A 361 2.06 -16.88 -4.52
N LYS A 362 2.68 -17.71 -3.69
CA LYS A 362 2.02 -18.28 -2.51
C LYS A 362 1.80 -17.23 -1.43
N GLN A 363 2.78 -16.36 -1.19
CA GLN A 363 2.62 -15.24 -0.25
C GLN A 363 1.50 -14.29 -0.70
N LEU A 364 1.47 -13.95 -1.99
CA LEU A 364 0.44 -13.10 -2.60
C LEU A 364 -0.96 -13.70 -2.45
N ILE A 365 -1.15 -14.97 -2.82
CA ILE A 365 -2.46 -15.62 -2.74
C ILE A 365 -2.89 -15.81 -1.28
N SER A 366 -1.98 -16.16 -0.36
CA SER A 366 -2.29 -16.21 1.07
C SER A 366 -2.72 -14.85 1.62
N ALA A 367 -2.13 -13.75 1.15
CA ALA A 367 -2.54 -12.40 1.50
C ALA A 367 -3.94 -12.04 0.97
N LEU A 368 -4.27 -12.43 -0.26
CA LEU A 368 -5.61 -12.25 -0.84
C LEU A 368 -6.70 -13.07 -0.12
N LEU A 369 -6.33 -14.21 0.46
CA LEU A 369 -7.21 -15.06 1.25
C LEU A 369 -7.37 -14.59 2.72
N GLY A 370 -6.64 -13.55 3.13
CA GLY A 370 -6.69 -13.00 4.50
C GLY A 370 -5.85 -13.74 5.54
N ASN A 371 -4.93 -14.62 5.11
CA ASN A 371 -4.11 -15.47 5.98
C ASN A 371 -2.66 -14.99 6.06
N LEU A 372 -2.42 -13.70 6.32
CA LEU A 372 -1.07 -13.21 6.59
C LEU A 372 -0.65 -13.51 8.05
N GLU A 373 -0.44 -14.80 8.35
CA GLU A 373 0.47 -15.26 9.40
C GLU A 373 1.16 -16.56 8.96
N HIS A 374 2.00 -16.49 7.93
CA HIS A 374 2.91 -17.59 7.57
C HIS A 374 4.31 -17.51 8.21
N HIS A 375 4.49 -16.64 9.21
CA HIS A 375 5.73 -16.56 10.00
C HIS A 375 5.56 -16.83 11.51
N GLU A 376 4.34 -16.86 12.05
CA GLU A 376 4.13 -17.16 13.48
C GLU A 376 3.77 -18.63 13.77
N ALA A 377 3.08 -19.33 12.85
CA ALA A 377 2.71 -20.74 13.04
C ALA A 377 3.93 -21.68 13.12
N ALA A 378 5.06 -21.31 12.50
CA ALA A 378 6.32 -22.03 12.62
C ALA A 378 6.89 -22.04 14.07
N LYS A 379 6.49 -21.09 14.93
CA LYS A 379 6.89 -21.08 16.36
C LYS A 379 6.09 -22.06 17.23
N LYS A 380 4.96 -22.59 16.76
CA LYS A 380 4.05 -23.46 17.55
C LYS A 380 4.00 -24.94 17.11
N GLY A 381 4.84 -25.35 16.16
CA GLY A 381 4.99 -26.77 15.79
C GLY A 381 3.76 -27.41 15.12
N ARG A 382 2.78 -26.62 14.67
CA ARG A 382 1.66 -27.07 13.82
C ARG A 382 1.67 -26.22 12.55
N LEU A 383 2.18 -26.81 11.46
CA LEU A 383 2.31 -26.18 10.15
C LEU A 383 1.17 -26.68 9.26
N HIS A 384 -0.06 -26.20 9.50
CA HIS A 384 -1.09 -26.29 8.49
C HIS A 384 -0.99 -25.04 7.61
N GLU A 385 -0.40 -25.18 6.42
CA GLU A 385 -0.42 -24.13 5.40
C GLU A 385 -1.75 -24.22 4.64
N THR A 386 -2.23 -23.07 4.15
CA THR A 386 -3.54 -22.99 3.46
C THR A 386 -3.53 -23.81 2.17
N PHE A 387 -2.41 -23.87 1.46
CA PHE A 387 -2.25 -24.68 0.25
C PHE A 387 -0.77 -24.90 -0.03
N TYR A 388 -0.45 -25.84 -0.91
CA TYR A 388 0.93 -26.19 -1.26
C TYR A 388 1.15 -26.06 -2.76
N ILE A 389 2.36 -25.63 -3.12
CA ILE A 389 2.82 -25.58 -4.50
C ILE A 389 3.95 -26.58 -4.63
N VAL A 390 3.78 -27.54 -5.54
CA VAL A 390 4.76 -28.55 -5.89
C VAL A 390 5.17 -28.32 -7.33
N GLU A 391 6.47 -28.13 -7.55
CA GLU A 391 7.03 -28.04 -8.89
C GLU A 391 7.45 -29.44 -9.33
N ASP A 392 6.83 -29.96 -10.39
CA ASP A 392 7.07 -31.33 -10.83
C ASP A 392 8.53 -31.54 -11.28
N ILE A 393 9.19 -30.48 -11.77
CA ILE A 393 10.63 -30.46 -12.10
C ILE A 393 11.53 -30.86 -10.93
N LEU A 394 11.06 -30.71 -9.69
CA LEU A 394 11.78 -31.05 -8.47
C LEU A 394 11.42 -32.46 -7.93
N LEU A 395 10.45 -33.15 -8.52
CA LEU A 395 10.11 -34.52 -8.18
C LEU A 395 10.97 -35.47 -9.02
N LEU A 396 12.04 -36.01 -8.43
CA LEU A 396 12.98 -36.87 -9.15
C LEU A 396 12.45 -38.32 -9.29
N ASP A 397 12.74 -38.96 -10.43
CA ASP A 397 12.51 -40.39 -10.66
C ASP A 397 13.52 -41.27 -9.91
N ALA A 398 13.33 -42.59 -9.98
CA ALA A 398 14.22 -43.56 -9.33
C ALA A 398 15.68 -43.48 -9.81
N ALA A 399 15.92 -42.91 -11.00
CA ALA A 399 17.24 -42.66 -11.56
C ALA A 399 17.79 -41.25 -11.21
N GLY A 400 17.08 -40.48 -10.37
CA GLY A 400 17.45 -39.11 -9.99
C GLY A 400 17.20 -38.08 -11.09
N ARG A 401 16.42 -38.43 -12.12
CA ARG A 401 16.11 -37.54 -13.24
C ARG A 401 14.76 -36.87 -13.03
N PRO A 402 14.58 -35.64 -13.51
CA PRO A 402 13.29 -34.98 -13.49
C PRO A 402 12.28 -35.66 -14.44
N PRO A 403 10.97 -35.40 -14.30
CA PRO A 403 9.93 -35.99 -15.16
C PRO A 403 10.07 -35.53 -16.62
N LYS A 404 9.56 -36.33 -17.56
CA LYS A 404 9.56 -35.98 -19.00
C LYS A 404 8.77 -34.72 -19.33
N HIS A 405 7.72 -34.42 -18.56
CA HIS A 405 6.93 -33.19 -18.67
C HIS A 405 7.15 -32.37 -17.40
N HIS A 406 8.18 -31.53 -17.38
CA HIS A 406 8.61 -30.81 -16.18
C HIS A 406 8.11 -29.36 -16.11
N GLN A 407 7.47 -28.82 -17.16
CA GLN A 407 6.74 -27.54 -17.14
C GLN A 407 5.36 -27.70 -16.50
N GLN A 408 5.31 -28.43 -15.39
CA GLN A 408 4.10 -28.77 -14.65
C GLN A 408 4.22 -28.29 -13.22
N LEU A 409 3.09 -27.84 -12.68
CA LEU A 409 2.97 -27.36 -11.32
C LEU A 409 1.72 -27.96 -10.70
N THR A 410 1.87 -28.63 -9.57
CA THR A 410 0.74 -29.18 -8.82
C THR A 410 0.43 -28.31 -7.61
N VAL A 411 -0.79 -27.76 -7.56
CA VAL A 411 -1.32 -27.00 -6.42
C VAL A 411 -2.20 -27.93 -5.59
N VAL A 412 -1.80 -28.18 -4.35
CA VAL A 412 -2.56 -29.01 -3.40
C VAL A 412 -3.37 -28.11 -2.47
N LEU A 413 -4.68 -28.32 -2.42
CA LEU A 413 -5.66 -27.45 -1.77
C LEU A 413 -6.51 -28.23 -0.77
N ASP A 414 -6.79 -27.63 0.39
CA ASP A 414 -7.78 -28.16 1.33
C ASP A 414 -9.19 -27.92 0.82
N GLU A 415 -10.02 -28.97 0.86
CA GLU A 415 -11.44 -28.88 0.55
C GLU A 415 -12.17 -27.82 1.38
N GLN A 416 -11.74 -27.54 2.61
CA GLN A 416 -12.31 -26.48 3.46
C GLN A 416 -12.21 -25.09 2.81
N ILE A 417 -11.12 -24.80 2.10
CA ILE A 417 -10.96 -23.52 1.40
C ILE A 417 -11.89 -23.45 0.19
N GLY A 418 -12.03 -24.57 -0.51
CA GLY A 418 -12.99 -24.71 -1.60
C GLY A 418 -14.44 -24.52 -1.14
N LEU A 419 -14.78 -24.98 0.08
CA LEU A 419 -16.09 -24.76 0.69
C LEU A 419 -16.30 -23.30 1.10
N ARG A 420 -15.24 -22.62 1.59
CA ARG A 420 -15.32 -21.23 2.08
C ARG A 420 -15.43 -20.20 0.95
N PHE A 421 -14.64 -20.36 -0.11
CA PHE A 421 -14.50 -19.35 -1.18
C PHE A 421 -15.02 -19.82 -2.54
N GLY A 422 -15.31 -21.12 -2.69
CA GLY A 422 -15.66 -21.74 -3.96
C GLY A 422 -14.43 -22.28 -4.70
N LYS A 423 -14.47 -23.55 -5.13
CA LYS A 423 -13.37 -24.21 -5.85
C LYS A 423 -13.03 -23.50 -7.18
N SER A 424 -14.03 -23.00 -7.91
CA SER A 424 -13.81 -22.26 -9.17
C SER A 424 -13.09 -20.94 -8.94
N VAL A 425 -13.56 -20.12 -8.00
CA VAL A 425 -12.98 -18.81 -7.65
C VAL A 425 -11.50 -18.94 -7.28
N ILE A 426 -11.15 -19.94 -6.47
CA ILE A 426 -9.76 -20.21 -6.10
C ILE A 426 -8.95 -20.64 -7.32
N THR A 427 -9.48 -21.53 -8.16
CA THR A 427 -8.80 -22.01 -9.37
C THR A 427 -8.53 -20.86 -10.36
N ASP A 428 -9.51 -19.98 -10.54
CA ASP A 428 -9.40 -18.79 -11.40
C ASP A 428 -8.34 -17.82 -10.86
N LEU A 429 -8.29 -17.63 -9.53
CA LEU A 429 -7.26 -16.84 -8.87
C LEU A 429 -5.86 -17.38 -9.15
N PHE A 430 -5.61 -18.67 -8.97
CA PHE A 430 -4.30 -19.26 -9.27
C PHE A 430 -3.96 -19.11 -10.76
N THR A 431 -4.93 -19.34 -11.64
CA THR A 431 -4.74 -19.23 -13.09
C THR A 431 -4.38 -17.80 -13.51
N ALA A 432 -4.96 -16.78 -12.87
CA ALA A 432 -4.64 -15.38 -13.14
C ALA A 432 -3.24 -14.96 -12.64
N ARG A 433 -2.68 -15.66 -11.64
CA ARG A 433 -1.44 -15.26 -10.96
C ARG A 433 -0.21 -16.08 -11.35
N LEU A 434 -0.40 -17.35 -11.73
CA LEU A 434 0.68 -18.24 -12.13
C LEU A 434 1.18 -17.98 -13.57
N PRO A 435 2.44 -18.33 -13.88
CA PRO A 435 2.98 -18.19 -15.23
C PRO A 435 2.20 -19.02 -16.26
N ALA A 436 1.78 -18.39 -17.37
CA ALA A 436 0.96 -19.03 -18.41
C ALA A 436 1.64 -20.21 -19.14
N HIS A 437 2.98 -20.30 -19.08
CA HIS A 437 3.73 -21.39 -19.71
C HIS A 437 3.79 -22.67 -18.85
N LEU A 438 3.32 -22.61 -17.59
CA LEU A 438 3.26 -23.78 -16.71
C LEU A 438 1.88 -24.42 -16.80
N LEU A 439 1.85 -25.73 -17.03
CA LEU A 439 0.62 -26.50 -16.92
C LEU A 439 0.32 -26.74 -15.44
N VAL A 440 -0.80 -26.20 -14.96
CA VAL A 440 -1.18 -26.26 -13.55
C VAL A 440 -2.20 -27.37 -13.30
N HIS A 441 -1.90 -28.26 -12.36
CA HIS A 441 -2.80 -29.31 -11.88
C HIS A 441 -3.30 -28.97 -10.47
N TYR A 442 -4.61 -28.97 -10.28
CA TYR A 442 -5.23 -28.70 -8.99
C TYR A 442 -5.65 -30.00 -8.31
N ARG A 443 -5.14 -30.24 -7.10
CA ARG A 443 -5.47 -31.43 -6.29
C ARG A 443 -6.18 -31.00 -5.02
N TRP A 444 -7.46 -31.28 -4.96
CA TRP A 444 -8.29 -31.06 -3.77
C TRP A 444 -8.23 -32.31 -2.89
N ALA A 445 -7.90 -32.13 -1.62
CA ALA A 445 -7.79 -33.23 -0.66
C ALA A 445 -8.48 -32.87 0.67
N ALA A 446 -9.08 -33.87 1.31
CA ALA A 446 -9.61 -33.72 2.66
C ALA A 446 -8.45 -33.58 3.68
N SER A 447 -8.69 -32.88 4.79
CA SER A 447 -7.66 -32.54 5.78
C SER A 447 -6.80 -33.71 6.28
N PRO A 448 -7.31 -34.96 6.48
CA PRO A 448 -6.45 -36.09 6.87
C PRO A 448 -5.39 -36.45 5.81
N ARG A 449 -5.76 -36.38 4.52
CA ARG A 449 -4.83 -36.65 3.41
C ARG A 449 -3.81 -35.51 3.26
N ILE A 450 -4.22 -34.28 3.54
CA ILE A 450 -3.30 -33.13 3.58
C ILE A 450 -2.26 -33.32 4.69
N ALA A 451 -2.65 -33.73 5.90
CA ALA A 451 -1.69 -33.95 6.98
C ALA A 451 -0.61 -35.00 6.61
N GLN A 452 -0.99 -36.05 5.89
CA GLN A 452 -0.03 -37.03 5.36
C GLN A 452 0.89 -36.41 4.31
N PHE A 453 0.32 -35.64 3.37
CA PHE A 453 1.07 -34.92 2.35
C PHE A 453 2.06 -33.91 2.95
N GLU A 454 1.64 -33.14 3.96
CA GLU A 454 2.44 -32.12 4.65
C GLU A 454 3.73 -32.68 5.23
N SER A 455 3.63 -33.82 5.91
CA SER A 455 4.78 -34.51 6.49
C SER A 455 5.81 -34.88 5.42
N GLU A 456 5.36 -35.47 4.32
CA GLU A 456 6.24 -35.86 3.21
C GLU A 456 6.78 -34.64 2.45
N TYR A 457 5.98 -33.59 2.27
CA TYR A 457 6.39 -32.33 1.62
C TYR A 457 7.49 -31.62 2.41
N PHE A 458 7.37 -31.54 3.73
CA PHE A 458 8.39 -30.94 4.59
C PHE A 458 9.68 -31.75 4.60
N ASN A 459 9.58 -33.08 4.68
CA ASN A 459 10.75 -33.96 4.62
C ASN A 459 11.47 -33.86 3.26
N TRP A 460 10.71 -33.76 2.17
CA TRP A 460 11.23 -33.51 0.83
C TRP A 460 11.97 -32.17 0.72
N LYS A 461 11.40 -31.08 1.25
CA LYS A 461 12.08 -29.77 1.34
C LYS A 461 13.39 -29.87 2.12
N LYS A 462 13.37 -30.55 3.27
CA LYS A 462 14.54 -30.77 4.11
C LYS A 462 15.63 -31.58 3.38
N ALA A 463 15.25 -32.58 2.61
CA ALA A 463 16.17 -33.38 1.81
C ALA A 463 16.89 -32.54 0.73
N TRP A 464 16.15 -31.66 0.06
CA TRP A 464 16.71 -30.69 -0.89
C TRP A 464 17.70 -29.73 -0.23
N ALA A 465 17.33 -29.12 0.89
CA ALA A 465 18.20 -28.19 1.64
C ALA A 465 19.48 -28.88 2.15
N ALA A 466 19.37 -30.13 2.57
CA ALA A 466 20.49 -30.97 2.99
C ALA A 466 21.33 -31.52 1.80
N ARG A 467 20.90 -31.30 0.55
CA ARG A 467 21.49 -31.86 -0.68
C ARG A 467 21.60 -33.39 -0.63
N ASN A 468 20.64 -34.07 0.00
CA ASN A 468 20.60 -35.51 0.11
C ASN A 468 19.76 -36.11 -1.03
N LEU A 469 20.40 -36.46 -2.15
CA LEU A 469 19.73 -36.92 -3.35
C LEU A 469 18.91 -38.20 -3.15
N SER A 470 19.40 -39.16 -2.36
CA SER A 470 18.67 -40.41 -2.10
C SER A 470 17.40 -40.16 -1.31
N ALA A 471 17.44 -39.26 -0.32
CA ALA A 471 16.24 -38.83 0.40
C ALA A 471 15.28 -38.04 -0.50
N VAL A 472 15.79 -37.16 -1.38
CA VAL A 472 14.95 -36.45 -2.36
C VAL A 472 14.19 -37.42 -3.25
N ILE A 473 14.85 -38.45 -3.80
CA ILE A 473 14.22 -39.47 -4.64
C ILE A 473 13.14 -40.24 -3.86
N ALA A 474 13.47 -40.68 -2.64
CA ALA A 474 12.53 -41.43 -1.80
C ALA A 474 11.26 -40.62 -1.48
N HIS A 475 11.41 -39.37 -1.07
CA HIS A 475 10.27 -38.50 -0.77
C HIS A 475 9.54 -38.04 -2.04
N SER A 476 10.23 -37.89 -3.18
CA SER A 476 9.59 -37.60 -4.47
C SER A 476 8.65 -38.73 -4.90
N SER A 477 9.04 -39.99 -4.70
CA SER A 477 8.17 -41.14 -5.00
C SER A 477 6.89 -41.12 -4.17
N LYS A 478 7.01 -40.91 -2.85
CA LYS A 478 5.86 -40.83 -1.95
C LYS A 478 4.94 -39.66 -2.25
N LEU A 479 5.51 -38.48 -2.56
CA LEU A 479 4.70 -37.32 -2.94
C LEU A 479 3.88 -37.61 -4.20
N ARG A 480 4.45 -38.28 -5.22
CA ARG A 480 3.70 -38.67 -6.42
C ARG A 480 2.55 -39.65 -6.16
N GLU A 481 2.63 -40.47 -5.11
CA GLU A 481 1.52 -41.36 -4.71
C GLU A 481 0.40 -40.60 -4.01
N LEU A 482 0.73 -39.49 -3.34
CA LEU A 482 -0.22 -38.66 -2.59
C LEU A 482 -0.92 -37.62 -3.47
N LEU A 483 -0.23 -37.13 -4.51
CA LEU A 483 -0.74 -36.23 -5.55
C LEU A 483 -1.64 -36.96 -6.55
#